data_AF-A0A0U1LZX6-F1
#
_entry.id   AF-A0A0U1LZX6-F1
#
_cell.length_a   1.000
_cell.length_b   1.000
_cell.length_c   1.000
_cell.angle_alpha   90.00
_cell.angle_beta   90.00
_cell.angle_gamma   90.00
#
_symmetry.space_group_name_H-M   'P 1'
#
loop_
_entity.id
_entity.type
_entity.pdbx_description
1 polymer ?
#
loop_
_entity_poly.entity_id
_entity_poly.type
_entity_poly.pdbx_seq_one_letter_code
_entity_poly.pdbx_strand_id
1 'polypeptide(L)'
;MNQTPPISFCDDLLDTFGVPVISETTEMETSGFMLSDSDLTQLSHSLPIELEQPGMALIGEEPSFSSMLEEGNNEIEDIVRQSETDLQLWPVQDSPPFSTAMGSATSPPIMTKLLQQPKQLPGSEEGLIIRFDRLTCGILSVKDGLTENPWRTYIWPMAKESPALWHAVFAMAAFHSSNENSAMRVFGMEHMRKSINCMVQGMVQMQTDAALATTLSLAFAESWDQQTSTGILHLKGAKALMRQTLRNRLRRHTPADELARLHFLYNTWLYMDVIARLTSLDEGDKEELGGVPFPLPTNGIHDVDPLMGCAATLFPLIGQVANLIQRVRKSEKNSFVIISQARELKNAIDQWDLPTHFNPPNDPHSELQDSIQTAYAYRWAVLLYLHQAVPEIPSPSSAELADNTLKFLATVPLTSRTNIVHIFPLFAASCEFENEEDRGWIMDRWQMMQNRLKIGNIDRCVDVIGEVWRRRDSARAERGRTMSLDRGEALPVSRPATQNGLCLEDIPATLMGTRVVSTFSTVEELDFEQTVRGRHHWVGVMKDWDWEGKNDNANIVYFLIS
;
A
#
# COMPACT_ATOMS: atom_id res chain seq x y z
N MET A 1 -37.23 -34.84 4.19
CA MET A 1 -38.28 -33.94 3.67
C MET A 1 -38.11 -32.62 4.40
N ASN A 2 -37.60 -31.52 3.85
CA ASN A 2 -37.38 -31.07 2.48
C ASN A 2 -35.89 -30.71 2.27
N GLN A 3 -35.31 -31.17 1.17
CA GLN A 3 -34.04 -30.67 0.66
C GLN A 3 -34.37 -29.60 -0.40
N THR A 4 -33.96 -28.37 -0.16
CA THR A 4 -33.83 -27.33 -1.20
C THR A 4 -32.53 -27.58 -1.97
N PRO A 5 -32.51 -27.52 -3.31
CA PRO A 5 -31.31 -27.77 -4.10
C PRO A 5 -30.36 -26.57 -4.03
N PRO A 6 -29.05 -26.75 -4.30
CA PRO A 6 -28.14 -25.64 -4.48
C PRO A 6 -28.48 -24.89 -5.77
N ILE A 7 -28.54 -23.56 -5.67
CA ILE A 7 -28.76 -22.66 -6.80
C ILE A 7 -27.45 -22.61 -7.61
N SER A 8 -27.49 -23.16 -8.83
CA SER A 8 -26.50 -22.88 -9.88
C SER A 8 -26.81 -21.49 -10.44
N PHE A 9 -25.89 -20.54 -10.30
CA PHE A 9 -26.01 -19.26 -10.98
C PHE A 9 -25.63 -19.43 -12.45
N CYS A 10 -26.57 -19.11 -13.33
CA CYS A 10 -26.36 -19.00 -14.77
C CYS A 10 -25.41 -17.84 -15.10
N ASP A 11 -24.57 -18.07 -16.10
CA ASP A 11 -23.54 -17.22 -16.72
C ASP A 11 -24.02 -15.92 -17.41
N ASP A 12 -25.22 -15.42 -17.16
CA ASP A 12 -25.77 -14.30 -17.96
C ASP A 12 -25.52 -12.92 -17.34
N LEU A 13 -24.25 -12.53 -17.18
CA LEU A 13 -23.85 -11.11 -17.01
C LEU A 13 -22.38 -10.77 -17.29
N LEU A 14 -21.54 -11.75 -17.66
CA LEU A 14 -20.11 -11.54 -17.94
C LEU A 14 -19.77 -11.26 -19.42
N ASP A 15 -20.75 -11.34 -20.33
CA ASP A 15 -20.55 -11.15 -21.77
C ASP A 15 -20.35 -9.69 -22.24
N THR A 16 -20.19 -8.72 -21.33
CA THR A 16 -20.02 -7.30 -21.73
C THR A 16 -18.55 -6.85 -21.80
N PHE A 17 -17.58 -7.67 -21.38
CA PHE A 17 -16.17 -7.32 -21.47
C PHE A 17 -15.38 -8.49 -22.06
N GLY A 18 -15.05 -8.38 -23.36
CA GLY A 18 -14.51 -9.45 -24.18
C GLY A 18 -13.22 -10.10 -23.64
N VAL A 19 -13.39 -11.26 -23.03
CA VAL A 19 -12.33 -12.24 -22.76
C VAL A 19 -12.42 -13.33 -23.85
N PRO A 20 -11.31 -13.76 -24.48
CA PRO A 20 -11.36 -14.76 -25.53
C PRO A 20 -11.64 -16.17 -24.96
N VAL A 21 -12.76 -16.77 -25.39
CA VAL A 21 -13.14 -18.16 -25.12
C VAL A 21 -12.27 -19.09 -25.98
N ILE A 22 -11.49 -19.97 -25.35
CA ILE A 22 -10.77 -21.05 -26.03
C ILE A 22 -11.69 -22.27 -26.09
N SER A 23 -12.13 -22.62 -27.30
CA SER A 23 -12.89 -23.84 -27.56
C SER A 23 -11.98 -25.07 -27.54
N GLU A 24 -12.43 -26.13 -26.88
CA GLU A 24 -11.86 -27.47 -26.92
C GLU A 24 -11.74 -27.96 -28.37
N THR A 25 -10.56 -28.44 -28.77
CA THR A 25 -10.40 -29.26 -29.96
C THR A 25 -9.63 -30.54 -29.65
N THR A 26 -10.29 -31.62 -30.08
CA THR A 26 -10.00 -33.04 -30.07
C THR A 26 -8.62 -33.45 -30.60
N GLU A 27 -8.17 -34.60 -30.08
CA GLU A 27 -7.01 -35.40 -30.43
C GLU A 27 -6.77 -35.58 -31.94
N MET A 28 -5.50 -35.53 -32.34
CA MET A 28 -5.02 -36.25 -33.51
C MET A 28 -3.56 -36.68 -33.30
N GLU A 29 -3.35 -37.98 -33.13
CA GLU A 29 -2.04 -38.64 -33.16
C GLU A 29 -1.42 -38.57 -34.56
N THR A 30 -0.08 -38.43 -34.67
CA THR A 30 0.84 -39.48 -35.16
C THR A 30 2.27 -38.97 -35.43
N SER A 31 3.24 -39.73 -34.91
CA SER A 31 4.58 -40.05 -35.46
C SER A 31 5.60 -38.91 -35.66
N GLY A 32 6.83 -38.92 -35.15
CA GLY A 32 7.66 -39.95 -34.51
C GLY A 32 9.12 -39.70 -34.92
N PHE A 33 10.05 -39.59 -33.97
CA PHE A 33 11.46 -39.95 -34.18
C PHE A 33 12.13 -40.15 -32.83
N MET A 34 12.47 -41.40 -32.54
CA MET A 34 13.33 -41.80 -31.42
C MET A 34 14.80 -41.59 -31.81
N LEU A 35 15.58 -41.00 -30.91
CA LEU A 35 17.04 -41.17 -30.84
C LEU A 35 17.45 -41.35 -29.37
N SER A 36 18.52 -42.11 -29.18
CA SER A 36 18.84 -43.02 -28.06
C SER A 36 19.73 -42.45 -26.95
N ASP A 37 19.77 -43.17 -25.82
CA ASP A 37 20.56 -42.99 -24.58
C ASP A 37 22.10 -42.96 -24.72
N SER A 38 22.67 -42.11 -25.58
CA SER A 38 24.14 -42.08 -25.78
C SER A 38 24.82 -40.71 -25.71
N ASP A 39 24.10 -39.61 -25.43
CA ASP A 39 24.72 -38.26 -25.40
C ASP A 39 24.83 -37.63 -23.99
N LEU A 40 24.56 -38.40 -22.94
CA LEU A 40 24.70 -37.98 -21.54
C LEU A 40 26.07 -38.35 -20.94
N THR A 41 27.19 -38.12 -21.63
CA THR A 41 28.52 -38.10 -21.01
C THR A 41 29.56 -37.48 -21.93
N GLN A 42 29.72 -36.15 -21.90
CA GLN A 42 31.00 -35.46 -22.15
C GLN A 42 30.77 -33.95 -22.10
N LEU A 43 31.23 -33.33 -21.01
CA LEU A 43 31.95 -32.05 -20.96
C LEU A 43 32.11 -31.67 -19.48
N SER A 44 32.83 -32.52 -18.75
CA SER A 44 33.55 -32.14 -17.54
C SER A 44 35.05 -32.12 -17.87
N HIS A 45 35.76 -31.22 -17.18
CA HIS A 45 37.22 -31.03 -17.15
C HIS A 45 37.80 -30.01 -18.14
N SER A 46 38.12 -28.83 -17.59
CA SER A 46 39.47 -28.24 -17.61
C SER A 46 39.55 -27.07 -16.61
N LEU A 47 40.11 -27.34 -15.43
CA LEU A 47 40.67 -26.37 -14.48
C LEU A 47 42.19 -26.30 -14.70
N PRO A 48 42.85 -25.18 -14.35
CA PRO A 48 44.23 -25.21 -13.88
C PRO A 48 44.35 -24.92 -12.36
N ILE A 49 45.22 -25.72 -11.74
CA ILE A 49 45.79 -25.73 -10.37
C ILE A 49 46.87 -24.61 -10.30
N GLU A 50 47.12 -23.81 -9.24
CA GLU A 50 47.73 -24.06 -7.90
C GLU A 50 47.84 -22.66 -7.21
N LEU A 51 47.63 -22.45 -5.90
CA LEU A 51 48.62 -22.61 -4.82
C LEU A 51 47.96 -22.27 -3.45
N GLU A 52 48.19 -23.12 -2.45
CA GLU A 52 47.81 -22.92 -1.04
C GLU A 52 48.80 -21.99 -0.29
N GLN A 53 48.29 -21.06 0.56
CA GLN A 53 48.70 -20.86 1.98
C GLN A 53 47.91 -19.70 2.67
N PRO A 54 47.89 -19.58 4.02
CA PRO A 54 46.65 -19.70 4.80
C PRO A 54 46.17 -18.44 5.53
N GLY A 55 44.88 -18.43 5.88
CA GLY A 55 44.35 -17.85 7.13
C GLY A 55 44.10 -16.34 7.17
N MET A 56 42.87 -15.93 6.86
CA MET A 56 42.21 -14.82 7.57
C MET A 56 40.70 -15.07 7.56
N ALA A 57 40.16 -15.41 8.73
CA ALA A 57 38.72 -15.39 8.96
C ALA A 57 38.27 -13.92 8.97
N LEU A 58 37.62 -13.48 7.90
CA LEU A 58 36.80 -12.27 7.94
C LEU A 58 35.44 -12.66 8.51
N ILE A 59 35.30 -12.47 9.82
CA ILE A 59 34.00 -12.38 10.47
C ILE A 59 33.38 -11.09 9.93
N GLY A 60 32.51 -11.21 8.93
CA GLY A 60 31.54 -10.16 8.64
C GLY A 60 30.52 -10.17 9.77
N GLU A 61 30.62 -9.23 10.70
CA GLU A 61 29.55 -8.97 11.66
C GLU A 61 28.31 -8.52 10.88
N GLU A 62 27.26 -9.34 10.87
CA GLU A 62 25.91 -8.87 10.51
C GLU A 62 25.49 -7.80 11.55
N PRO A 63 24.87 -6.69 11.14
CA PRO A 63 24.37 -5.70 12.08
C PRO A 63 23.31 -6.34 12.99
N SER A 64 23.60 -6.33 14.29
CA SER A 64 22.72 -6.84 15.34
C SER A 64 21.56 -5.87 15.58
N PHE A 65 20.36 -6.37 15.89
CA PHE A 65 19.21 -5.57 16.33
C PHE A 65 19.56 -4.54 17.44
N SER A 66 20.59 -4.81 18.25
CA SER A 66 21.13 -3.88 19.25
C SER A 66 21.70 -2.60 18.63
N SER A 67 22.45 -2.70 17.52
CA SER A 67 23.09 -1.53 16.90
C SER A 67 22.07 -0.60 16.23
N MET A 68 20.99 -1.16 15.69
CA MET A 68 19.91 -0.37 15.05
C MET A 68 19.05 0.40 16.07
N LEU A 69 18.88 -0.11 17.29
CA LEU A 69 18.17 0.62 18.35
C LEU A 69 19.06 1.67 19.03
N GLU A 70 20.38 1.45 19.10
CA GLU A 70 21.34 2.43 19.63
C GLU A 70 21.48 3.65 18.71
N GLU A 71 21.45 3.46 17.38
CA GLU A 71 21.43 4.57 16.42
C GLU A 71 20.13 5.41 16.51
N GLY A 72 18.97 4.76 16.63
CA GLY A 72 17.69 5.45 16.84
C GLY A 72 17.55 6.14 18.21
N ASN A 73 18.31 5.74 19.23
CA ASN A 73 18.27 6.37 20.55
C ASN A 73 18.84 7.80 20.53
N ASN A 74 19.86 8.06 19.72
CA ASN A 74 20.45 9.41 19.61
C ASN A 74 19.50 10.40 18.93
N GLU A 75 18.74 9.95 17.92
CA GLU A 75 17.72 10.76 17.25
C GLU A 75 16.50 11.02 18.15
N ILE A 76 16.10 10.03 18.96
CA ILE A 76 15.05 10.19 19.97
C ILE A 76 15.50 11.14 21.09
N GLU A 77 16.77 11.07 21.53
CA GLU A 77 17.35 12.03 22.49
C GLU A 77 17.40 13.47 21.95
N ASP A 78 17.62 13.66 20.65
CA ASP A 78 17.61 15.00 20.02
C ASP A 78 16.19 15.57 19.86
N ILE A 79 15.18 14.72 19.61
CA ILE A 79 13.76 15.10 19.69
C ILE A 79 13.37 15.50 21.13
N VAL A 80 13.90 14.81 22.14
CA VAL A 80 13.71 15.14 23.56
C VAL A 80 14.35 16.49 23.92
N ARG A 81 15.55 16.79 23.43
CA ARG A 81 16.20 18.10 23.65
C ARG A 81 15.47 19.26 22.99
N GLN A 82 14.94 19.07 21.78
CA GLN A 82 14.20 20.14 21.08
C GLN A 82 12.86 20.42 21.76
N SER A 83 12.16 19.39 22.24
CA SER A 83 10.88 19.54 22.95
C SER A 83 11.01 20.01 24.41
N GLU A 84 12.16 19.78 25.08
CA GLU A 84 12.48 20.42 26.36
C GLU A 84 12.74 21.94 26.23
N THR A 85 13.21 22.40 25.06
CA THR A 85 13.53 23.82 24.85
C THR A 85 12.27 24.70 24.73
N ASP A 86 11.16 24.13 24.24
CA ASP A 86 9.83 24.78 24.18
C ASP A 86 9.02 24.63 25.48
N LEU A 87 9.49 23.83 26.44
CA LEU A 87 8.94 23.74 27.79
C LEU A 87 9.63 24.72 28.75
N GLN A 88 9.71 25.99 28.38
CA GLN A 88 9.99 27.03 29.37
C GLN A 88 8.76 27.26 30.27
N LEU A 89 8.76 26.53 31.39
CA LEU A 89 8.17 26.86 32.69
C LEU A 89 6.93 27.78 32.66
N TRP A 90 5.74 27.17 32.67
CA TRP A 90 4.59 27.84 33.28
C TRP A 90 4.67 27.69 34.81
N PRO A 91 4.68 28.79 35.58
CA PRO A 91 4.64 28.69 37.02
C PRO A 91 3.26 28.22 37.45
N VAL A 92 3.25 27.17 38.28
CA VAL A 92 2.09 26.73 39.06
C VAL A 92 1.55 27.94 39.83
N GLN A 93 0.41 28.47 39.42
CA GLN A 93 -0.30 29.48 40.21
C GLN A 93 -1.03 28.78 41.35
N ASP A 94 -0.57 29.05 42.57
CA ASP A 94 -1.28 28.76 43.81
C ASP A 94 -2.70 29.33 43.75
N SER A 95 -3.67 28.51 44.16
CA SER A 95 -5.08 28.89 44.25
C SER A 95 -5.28 29.98 45.31
N PRO A 96 -6.13 31.01 45.08
CA PRO A 96 -6.42 32.01 46.10
C PRO A 96 -7.38 31.45 47.17
N PRO A 97 -7.34 31.97 48.41
CA PRO A 97 -8.23 31.49 49.47
C PRO A 97 -9.67 31.96 49.25
N PHE A 98 -10.59 31.12 49.71
CA PHE A 98 -12.05 31.31 49.69
C PHE A 98 -12.47 32.71 50.15
N SER A 99 -13.17 33.45 49.26
CA SER A 99 -14.02 34.57 49.66
C SER A 99 -15.47 34.11 49.75
N THR A 100 -16.05 34.29 50.93
CA THR A 100 -17.44 33.96 51.26
C THR A 100 -18.39 34.93 50.56
N ALA A 101 -19.03 34.48 49.48
CA ALA A 101 -20.18 35.17 48.88
C ALA A 101 -21.42 34.30 49.02
N MET A 102 -22.37 34.74 49.84
CA MET A 102 -23.72 34.20 49.91
C MET A 102 -24.43 34.45 48.57
N GLY A 103 -24.70 33.37 47.83
CA GLY A 103 -25.53 33.39 46.63
C GLY A 103 -26.37 32.12 46.59
N SER A 104 -27.68 32.29 46.76
CA SER A 104 -28.68 31.21 46.69
C SER A 104 -28.69 30.57 45.31
N ALA A 105 -28.21 29.32 45.21
CA ALA A 105 -28.40 28.48 44.04
C ALA A 105 -28.96 27.12 44.48
N THR A 106 -30.19 26.84 44.07
CA THR A 106 -30.86 25.55 44.24
C THR A 106 -30.03 24.42 43.62
N SER A 107 -29.55 23.51 44.47
CA SER A 107 -28.83 22.31 44.08
C SER A 107 -29.73 21.39 43.24
N PRO A 108 -29.24 20.82 42.12
CA PRO A 108 -29.95 19.72 41.47
C PRO A 108 -29.95 18.49 42.40
N PRO A 109 -30.98 17.63 42.34
CA PRO A 109 -31.14 16.51 43.25
C PRO A 109 -29.94 15.55 43.15
N ILE A 110 -29.50 15.05 44.32
CA ILE A 110 -28.35 14.13 44.52
C ILE A 110 -28.36 12.93 43.56
N MET A 111 -29.54 12.53 43.09
CA MET A 111 -29.75 11.43 42.15
C MET A 111 -29.11 11.67 40.77
N THR A 112 -28.95 12.92 40.32
CA THR A 112 -28.29 13.23 39.03
C THR A 112 -26.77 13.16 39.11
N LYS A 113 -26.16 13.33 40.30
CA LYS A 113 -24.72 13.18 40.51
C LYS A 113 -24.28 11.72 40.65
N LEU A 114 -25.15 10.85 41.15
CA LEU A 114 -24.92 9.40 41.24
C LEU A 114 -25.02 8.67 39.89
N LEU A 115 -25.66 9.30 38.89
CA LEU A 115 -25.78 8.78 37.52
C LEU A 115 -24.79 9.39 36.53
N GLN A 116 -23.95 10.35 36.96
CA GLN A 116 -22.82 10.79 36.14
C GLN A 116 -21.76 9.69 36.20
N GLN A 117 -21.67 8.89 35.13
CA GLN A 117 -20.47 8.12 34.86
C GLN A 117 -19.26 9.06 35.04
N PRO A 118 -18.18 8.63 35.73
CA PRO A 118 -16.99 9.45 35.80
C PRO A 118 -16.61 9.83 34.37
N LYS A 119 -16.42 11.12 34.10
CA LYS A 119 -15.83 11.55 32.83
C LYS A 119 -14.44 10.92 32.78
N GLN A 120 -14.34 9.76 32.14
CA GLN A 120 -13.08 9.05 32.03
C GLN A 120 -12.11 9.97 31.31
N LEU A 121 -10.92 10.13 31.88
CA LEU A 121 -9.87 10.90 31.24
C LEU A 121 -9.63 10.23 29.88
N PRO A 122 -9.66 10.96 28.75
CA PRO A 122 -9.64 10.32 27.44
C PRO A 122 -8.36 9.49 27.17
N GLY A 123 -7.28 9.69 27.93
CA GLY A 123 -6.08 8.87 27.94
C GLY A 123 -5.98 7.82 29.05
N SER A 124 -7.07 7.50 29.77
CA SER A 124 -7.07 6.37 30.72
C SER A 124 -6.93 5.05 29.97
N GLU A 125 -6.36 4.04 30.62
CA GLU A 125 -6.17 2.72 29.99
C GLU A 125 -7.51 2.13 29.54
N GLU A 126 -8.57 2.22 30.35
CA GLU A 126 -9.91 1.76 29.97
C GLU A 126 -10.45 2.49 28.74
N GLY A 127 -10.20 3.80 28.65
CA GLY A 127 -10.56 4.60 27.48
C GLY A 127 -9.82 4.15 26.23
N LEU A 128 -8.52 3.88 26.33
CA LEU A 128 -7.69 3.40 25.22
C LEU A 128 -8.06 1.98 24.79
N ILE A 129 -8.45 1.11 25.72
CA ILE A 129 -8.97 -0.23 25.43
C ILE A 129 -10.24 -0.15 24.57
N ILE A 130 -11.20 0.68 25.00
CA ILE A 130 -12.46 0.86 24.27
C ILE A 130 -12.20 1.44 22.89
N ARG A 131 -11.29 2.41 22.76
CA ARG A 131 -10.92 3.01 21.48
C ARG A 131 -10.22 2.02 20.55
N PHE A 132 -9.29 1.24 21.08
CA PHE A 132 -8.61 0.20 20.33
C PHE A 132 -9.62 -0.81 19.77
N ASP A 133 -10.50 -1.34 20.64
CA ASP A 133 -11.55 -2.28 20.27
C ASP A 133 -12.53 -1.68 19.25
N ARG A 134 -13.07 -0.49 19.49
CA ARG A 134 -14.23 0.02 18.74
C ARG A 134 -13.88 0.84 17.50
N LEU A 135 -12.70 1.45 17.48
CA LEU A 135 -12.30 2.37 16.41
C LEU A 135 -11.08 1.82 15.67
N THR A 136 -9.97 1.61 16.37
CA THR A 136 -8.68 1.30 15.75
C THR A 136 -8.65 -0.04 15.05
N CYS A 137 -9.15 -1.11 15.67
CA CYS A 137 -9.24 -2.42 15.03
C CYS A 137 -10.03 -2.37 13.71
N GLY A 138 -11.07 -1.54 13.64
CA GLY A 138 -11.97 -1.45 12.48
C GLY A 138 -11.37 -0.77 11.25
N ILE A 139 -10.24 -0.07 11.40
CA ILE A 139 -9.48 0.53 10.29
C ILE A 139 -8.23 -0.29 9.92
N LEU A 140 -7.86 -1.27 10.75
CA LEU A 140 -6.69 -2.13 10.56
C LEU A 140 -7.02 -3.49 9.92
N SER A 141 -8.29 -3.73 9.56
CA SER A 141 -8.73 -4.99 8.97
C SER A 141 -10.00 -4.83 8.15
N VAL A 142 -10.02 -5.39 6.94
CA VAL A 142 -11.21 -5.48 6.08
C VAL A 142 -12.22 -6.50 6.62
N LYS A 143 -11.84 -7.27 7.65
CA LYS A 143 -12.70 -8.21 8.39
C LYS A 143 -12.90 -7.70 9.80
N ASP A 144 -14.10 -7.21 10.11
CA ASP A 144 -14.43 -6.65 11.43
C ASP A 144 -15.56 -7.40 12.15
N GLY A 145 -15.83 -8.65 11.75
CA GLY A 145 -16.77 -9.53 12.44
C GLY A 145 -16.33 -9.81 13.88
N LEU A 146 -17.29 -10.23 14.73
CA LEU A 146 -17.10 -10.40 16.18
C LEU A 146 -15.85 -11.21 16.57
N THR A 147 -15.47 -12.20 15.76
CA THR A 147 -14.33 -13.10 16.00
C THR A 147 -13.37 -13.16 14.81
N GLU A 148 -13.46 -12.22 13.87
CA GLU A 148 -12.68 -12.27 12.62
C GLU A 148 -11.48 -11.33 12.62
N ASN A 149 -11.56 -10.23 13.36
CA ASN A 149 -10.52 -9.22 13.34
C ASN A 149 -9.26 -9.71 14.09
N PRO A 150 -8.14 -9.92 13.39
CA PRO A 150 -6.91 -10.48 13.99
C PRO A 150 -6.29 -9.57 15.05
N TRP A 151 -6.56 -8.27 15.02
CA TRP A 151 -6.12 -7.35 16.06
C TRP A 151 -6.84 -7.62 17.39
N ARG A 152 -8.10 -8.09 17.34
CA ARG A 152 -8.84 -8.52 18.53
C ARG A 152 -8.55 -9.96 18.94
N THR A 153 -8.35 -10.86 17.98
CA THR A 153 -8.23 -12.30 18.26
C THR A 153 -6.80 -12.78 18.48
N TYR A 154 -5.80 -12.10 17.92
CA TYR A 154 -4.39 -12.47 18.06
C TYR A 154 -3.57 -11.41 18.79
N ILE A 155 -3.66 -10.15 18.37
CA ILE A 155 -2.81 -9.09 18.92
C ILE A 155 -3.23 -8.71 20.34
N TRP A 156 -4.53 -8.50 20.58
CA TRP A 156 -5.02 -8.11 21.90
C TRP A 156 -4.72 -9.13 23.01
N PRO A 157 -4.93 -10.45 22.84
CA PRO A 157 -4.52 -11.44 23.84
C PRO A 157 -3.01 -11.42 24.09
N MET A 158 -2.20 -11.30 23.03
CA MET A 158 -0.75 -11.24 23.15
C MET A 158 -0.29 -9.97 23.88
N ALA A 159 -0.99 -8.84 23.67
CA ALA A 159 -0.70 -7.57 24.34
C ALA A 159 -0.84 -7.70 25.87
N LYS A 160 -1.80 -8.48 26.36
CA LYS A 160 -2.00 -8.72 27.80
C LYS A 160 -0.83 -9.46 28.46
N GLU A 161 -0.05 -10.19 27.67
CA GLU A 161 1.10 -10.97 28.13
C GLU A 161 2.44 -10.27 27.86
N SER A 162 2.44 -9.17 27.09
CA SER A 162 3.64 -8.46 26.68
C SER A 162 3.52 -6.95 26.96
N PRO A 163 4.23 -6.42 27.97
CA PRO A 163 4.18 -4.98 28.30
C PRO A 163 4.57 -4.06 27.14
N ALA A 164 5.49 -4.51 26.29
CA ALA A 164 5.88 -3.75 25.10
C ALA A 164 4.70 -3.63 24.12
N LEU A 165 4.11 -4.77 23.73
CA LEU A 165 2.96 -4.79 22.83
C LEU A 165 1.74 -4.06 23.41
N TRP A 166 1.51 -4.19 24.73
CA TRP A 166 0.47 -3.44 25.45
C TRP A 166 0.57 -1.94 25.21
N HIS A 167 1.77 -1.39 25.38
CA HIS A 167 2.00 0.02 25.16
C HIS A 167 1.99 0.40 23.68
N ALA A 168 2.47 -0.45 22.76
CA ALA A 168 2.35 -0.19 21.33
C ALA A 168 0.88 -0.11 20.87
N VAL A 169 0.02 -1.00 21.36
CA VAL A 169 -1.44 -0.99 21.10
C VAL A 169 -2.09 0.30 21.60
N PHE A 170 -1.70 0.77 22.77
CA PHE A 170 -2.20 2.04 23.32
C PHE A 170 -1.68 3.25 22.56
N ALA A 171 -0.44 3.22 22.08
CA ALA A 171 0.09 4.26 21.20
C ALA A 171 -0.76 4.38 19.92
N MET A 172 -1.03 3.25 19.23
CA MET A 172 -1.91 3.20 18.06
C MET A 172 -3.30 3.80 18.36
N ALA A 173 -3.94 3.37 19.44
CA ALA A 173 -5.27 3.85 19.81
C ALA A 173 -5.32 5.36 20.10
N ALA A 174 -4.28 5.87 20.76
CA ALA A 174 -4.14 7.27 21.08
C ALA A 174 -3.87 8.13 19.82
N PHE A 175 -2.94 7.71 18.95
CA PHE A 175 -2.65 8.43 17.69
C PHE A 175 -3.84 8.46 16.74
N HIS A 176 -4.56 7.33 16.57
CA HIS A 176 -5.79 7.31 15.78
C HIS A 176 -6.85 8.29 16.33
N SER A 177 -6.90 8.49 17.65
CA SER A 177 -7.83 9.44 18.29
C SER A 177 -7.33 10.89 18.33
N SER A 178 -6.11 11.17 17.86
CA SER A 178 -5.49 12.50 17.95
C SER A 178 -6.17 13.55 17.07
N ASN A 179 -6.77 13.11 15.96
CA ASN A 179 -7.53 14.00 15.06
C ASN A 179 -8.84 14.50 15.70
N GLU A 180 -9.47 13.69 16.57
CA GLU A 180 -10.66 14.12 17.32
C GLU A 180 -10.29 14.93 18.58
N ASN A 181 -9.17 14.58 19.21
CA ASN A 181 -8.69 15.23 20.42
C ASN A 181 -7.16 15.30 20.40
N SER A 182 -6.63 16.48 20.10
CA SER A 182 -5.19 16.71 19.98
C SER A 182 -4.39 16.34 21.24
N ALA A 183 -5.00 16.33 22.43
CA ALA A 183 -4.35 15.89 23.66
C ALA A 183 -4.00 14.39 23.63
N MET A 184 -4.68 13.56 22.83
CA MET A 184 -4.39 12.12 22.70
C MET A 184 -3.00 11.86 22.17
N ARG A 185 -2.45 12.79 21.38
CA ARG A 185 -1.11 12.70 20.84
C ARG A 185 -0.03 12.56 21.93
N VAL A 186 -0.16 13.30 23.02
CA VAL A 186 0.79 13.23 24.16
C VAL A 186 0.76 11.84 24.79
N PHE A 187 -0.42 11.25 24.94
CA PHE A 187 -0.56 9.88 25.44
C PHE A 187 0.03 8.85 24.46
N GLY A 188 -0.15 9.07 23.16
CA GLY A 188 0.44 8.24 22.11
C GLY A 188 1.97 8.19 22.21
N MET A 189 2.60 9.38 22.29
CA MET A 189 4.05 9.50 22.46
C MET A 189 4.56 8.83 23.73
N GLU A 190 3.89 9.01 24.86
CA GLU A 190 4.31 8.40 26.13
C GLU A 190 4.20 6.87 26.09
N HIS A 191 3.14 6.33 25.49
CA HIS A 191 3.00 4.88 25.32
C HIS A 191 4.00 4.32 24.31
N MET A 192 4.28 5.02 23.21
CA MET A 192 5.30 4.64 22.25
C MET A 192 6.68 4.53 22.92
N ARG A 193 7.06 5.55 23.70
CA ARG A 193 8.29 5.57 24.50
C ARG A 193 8.36 4.40 25.49
N LYS A 194 7.27 4.11 26.21
CA LYS A 194 7.22 2.95 27.14
C LYS A 194 7.38 1.62 26.40
N SER A 195 6.75 1.47 25.24
CA SER A 195 6.86 0.26 24.41
C SER A 195 8.31 -0.01 24.01
N ILE A 196 9.00 0.99 23.47
CA ILE A 196 10.40 0.89 23.05
C ILE A 196 11.30 0.53 24.25
N ASN A 197 11.10 1.18 25.40
CA ASN A 197 11.85 0.86 26.62
C ASN A 197 11.63 -0.59 27.06
N CYS A 198 10.39 -1.09 27.01
CA CYS A 198 10.08 -2.48 27.33
C CYS A 198 10.73 -3.45 26.33
N MET A 199 10.79 -3.12 25.03
CA MET A 199 11.49 -3.93 24.03
C MET A 199 12.98 -4.03 24.33
N VAL A 200 13.64 -2.90 24.63
CA VAL A 200 15.08 -2.87 24.93
C VAL A 200 15.39 -3.65 26.21
N GLN A 201 14.64 -3.41 27.29
CA GLN A 201 14.83 -4.12 28.57
C GLN A 201 14.55 -5.63 28.48
N GLY A 202 13.58 -6.02 27.65
CA GLY A 202 13.16 -7.40 27.46
C GLY A 202 13.85 -8.14 26.32
N MET A 203 14.78 -7.51 25.59
CA MET A 203 15.24 -7.96 24.27
C MET A 203 15.71 -9.43 24.23
N VAL A 204 16.41 -9.89 25.28
CA VAL A 204 16.95 -11.26 25.34
C VAL A 204 15.88 -12.31 25.65
N GLN A 205 14.80 -11.92 26.33
CA GLN A 205 13.78 -12.82 26.89
C GLN A 205 12.45 -12.76 26.15
N MET A 206 12.25 -11.74 25.30
CA MET A 206 11.01 -11.52 24.57
C MET A 206 10.80 -12.59 23.51
N GLN A 207 9.58 -13.12 23.43
CA GLN A 207 9.20 -14.04 22.36
C GLN A 207 9.26 -13.32 21.01
N THR A 208 9.82 -13.98 19.99
CA THR A 208 9.99 -13.37 18.65
C THR A 208 8.66 -12.89 18.05
N ASP A 209 7.58 -13.66 18.23
CA ASP A 209 6.23 -13.27 17.79
C ASP A 209 5.74 -11.98 18.46
N ALA A 210 5.99 -11.83 19.77
CA ALA A 210 5.61 -10.64 20.51
C ALA A 210 6.46 -9.43 20.12
N ALA A 211 7.76 -9.63 19.91
CA ALA A 211 8.64 -8.59 19.40
C ALA A 211 8.17 -8.11 18.02
N LEU A 212 7.90 -9.03 17.11
CA LEU A 212 7.41 -8.74 15.76
C LEU A 212 6.05 -8.01 15.79
N ALA A 213 5.08 -8.50 16.59
CA ALA A 213 3.79 -7.84 16.76
C ALA A 213 3.94 -6.42 17.33
N THR A 214 4.88 -6.23 18.27
CA THR A 214 5.16 -4.91 18.87
C THR A 214 5.73 -3.97 17.82
N THR A 215 6.73 -4.42 17.06
CA THR A 215 7.36 -3.63 15.99
C THR A 215 6.37 -3.25 14.90
N LEU A 216 5.50 -4.17 14.46
CA LEU A 216 4.45 -3.86 13.48
C LEU A 216 3.41 -2.88 14.03
N SER A 217 3.03 -3.02 15.31
CA SER A 217 2.12 -2.08 15.98
C SER A 217 2.72 -0.68 16.08
N LEU A 218 4.02 -0.58 16.38
CA LEU A 218 4.74 0.71 16.39
C LEU A 218 4.84 1.31 14.98
N ALA A 219 5.06 0.50 13.95
CA ALA A 219 5.07 0.96 12.57
C ALA A 219 3.74 1.60 12.14
N PHE A 220 2.60 1.02 12.53
CA PHE A 220 1.28 1.65 12.33
C PHE A 220 1.08 2.89 13.21
N ALA A 221 1.49 2.83 14.48
CA ALA A 221 1.36 3.96 15.40
C ALA A 221 2.07 5.20 14.85
N GLU A 222 3.31 5.04 14.41
CA GLU A 222 4.12 6.11 13.83
C GLU A 222 3.60 6.55 12.46
N SER A 223 3.04 5.65 11.65
CA SER A 223 2.48 6.06 10.35
C SER A 223 1.30 7.00 10.51
N TRP A 224 0.60 7.01 11.65
CA TRP A 224 -0.56 7.88 11.87
C TRP A 224 -0.24 9.22 12.53
N ASP A 225 0.98 9.44 13.02
CA ASP A 225 1.39 10.74 13.58
C ASP A 225 2.14 11.58 12.55
N GLN A 226 1.77 12.86 12.43
CA GLN A 226 2.31 13.74 11.40
C GLN A 226 3.73 14.25 11.67
N GLN A 227 4.28 14.07 12.89
CA GLN A 227 5.58 14.64 13.29
C GLN A 227 6.59 13.64 13.88
N THR A 228 6.30 12.33 13.93
CA THR A 228 7.27 11.31 14.33
C THR A 228 8.04 10.74 13.14
N SER A 229 9.23 10.19 13.43
CA SER A 229 10.16 9.63 12.45
C SER A 229 9.52 8.57 11.54
N THR A 230 10.22 8.29 10.44
CA THR A 230 9.77 7.32 9.44
C THR A 230 9.74 5.92 10.06
N GLY A 231 8.57 5.26 10.07
CA GLY A 231 8.39 3.86 10.50
C GLY A 231 9.24 2.82 9.74
N ILE A 232 10.18 3.26 8.90
CA ILE A 232 11.15 2.45 8.15
C ILE A 232 12.08 1.68 9.06
N LEU A 233 12.47 2.25 10.21
CA LEU A 233 13.30 1.55 11.18
C LEU A 233 12.55 0.37 11.77
N HIS A 234 11.25 0.54 12.09
CA HIS A 234 10.40 -0.57 12.52
C HIS A 234 10.21 -1.60 11.42
N LEU A 235 10.01 -1.21 10.16
CA LEU A 235 9.89 -2.19 9.07
C LEU A 235 11.18 -2.97 8.81
N LYS A 236 12.34 -2.31 8.86
CA LYS A 236 13.66 -2.97 8.79
C LYS A 236 13.85 -3.94 9.95
N GLY A 237 13.51 -3.52 11.18
CA GLY A 237 13.52 -4.39 12.36
C GLY A 237 12.55 -5.58 12.25
N ALA A 238 11.33 -5.36 11.75
CA ALA A 238 10.33 -6.40 11.54
C ALA A 238 10.79 -7.43 10.51
N LYS A 239 11.46 -7.01 9.43
CA LYS A 239 12.06 -7.92 8.44
C LYS A 239 13.09 -8.86 9.09
N ALA A 240 13.97 -8.33 9.95
CA ALA A 240 14.96 -9.13 10.67
C ALA A 240 14.29 -10.12 11.64
N LEU A 241 13.31 -9.67 12.43
CA LEU A 241 12.54 -10.51 13.34
C LEU A 241 11.74 -11.59 12.61
N MET A 242 11.20 -11.28 11.43
CA MET A 242 10.48 -12.25 10.59
C MET A 242 11.42 -13.38 10.12
N ARG A 243 12.61 -13.02 9.61
CA ARG A 243 13.64 -14.00 9.21
C ARG A 243 14.00 -14.93 10.38
N GLN A 244 14.20 -14.36 11.57
CA GLN A 244 14.51 -15.13 12.77
C GLN A 244 13.36 -16.05 13.17
N THR A 245 12.12 -15.53 13.15
CA THR A 245 10.91 -16.31 13.49
C THR A 245 10.75 -17.50 12.56
N LEU A 246 10.87 -17.27 11.25
CA LEU A 246 10.70 -18.30 10.23
C LEU A 246 11.78 -19.38 10.34
N ARG A 247 13.05 -19.00 10.55
CA ARG A 247 14.17 -19.94 10.79
C ARG A 247 13.97 -20.78 12.05
N ASN A 248 13.46 -20.19 13.13
CA ASN A 248 13.24 -20.88 14.40
C ASN A 248 12.05 -21.85 14.37
N ARG A 249 11.01 -21.53 13.59
CA ARG A 249 9.74 -22.27 13.52
C ARG A 249 9.74 -23.40 12.47
N LEU A 250 10.53 -23.30 11.41
CA LEU A 250 10.68 -24.36 10.39
C LEU A 250 11.20 -25.69 10.98
N ARG A 251 11.67 -25.69 12.23
CA ARG A 251 12.22 -26.84 12.95
C ARG A 251 11.26 -27.52 13.93
N ARG A 252 10.00 -27.06 14.08
CA ARG A 252 9.03 -27.62 15.05
C ARG A 252 7.63 -27.78 14.45
N HIS A 253 6.91 -28.82 14.88
CA HIS A 253 5.47 -28.90 14.65
C HIS A 253 4.77 -27.75 15.38
N THR A 254 4.24 -26.79 14.62
CA THR A 254 3.60 -25.58 15.15
C THR A 254 2.08 -25.79 15.16
N PRO A 255 1.37 -25.54 16.29
CA PRO A 255 -0.09 -25.61 16.35
C PRO A 255 -0.77 -24.69 15.32
N ALA A 256 -1.98 -25.04 14.89
CA ALA A 256 -2.68 -24.35 13.81
C ALA A 256 -2.99 -22.86 14.13
N ASP A 257 -3.31 -22.55 15.38
CA ASP A 257 -3.59 -21.19 15.86
C ASP A 257 -2.32 -20.33 15.90
N GLU A 258 -1.17 -20.90 16.30
CA GLU A 258 0.12 -20.22 16.22
C GLU A 258 0.52 -19.94 14.77
N LEU A 259 0.25 -20.90 13.88
CA LEU A 259 0.54 -20.75 12.46
C LEU A 259 -0.32 -19.65 11.81
N ALA A 260 -1.62 -19.61 12.11
CA ALA A 260 -2.54 -18.59 11.61
C ALA A 260 -2.12 -17.18 12.07
N ARG A 261 -1.71 -17.05 13.33
CA ARG A 261 -1.19 -15.79 13.87
C ARG A 261 0.12 -15.37 13.21
N LEU A 262 1.05 -16.30 13.00
CA LEU A 262 2.29 -16.01 12.29
C LEU A 262 2.04 -15.59 10.84
N HIS A 263 1.10 -16.26 10.16
CA HIS A 263 0.67 -15.89 8.82
C HIS A 263 0.10 -14.47 8.79
N PHE A 264 -0.74 -14.11 9.76
CA PHE A 264 -1.25 -12.74 9.90
C PHE A 264 -0.12 -11.71 10.09
N LEU A 265 0.85 -11.97 10.98
CA LEU A 265 1.99 -11.08 11.19
C LEU A 265 2.85 -10.95 9.92
N TYR A 266 3.05 -12.05 9.19
CA TYR A 266 3.77 -12.06 7.92
C TYR A 266 3.06 -11.23 6.84
N ASN A 267 1.76 -11.44 6.66
CA ASN A 267 0.96 -10.70 5.70
C ASN A 267 0.87 -9.21 6.05
N THR A 268 0.79 -8.88 7.34
CA THR A 268 0.85 -7.50 7.84
C THR A 268 2.19 -6.86 7.48
N TRP A 269 3.31 -7.54 7.77
CA TRP A 269 4.63 -7.05 7.38
C TRP A 269 4.77 -6.88 5.86
N LEU A 270 4.33 -7.87 5.08
CA LEU A 270 4.40 -7.86 3.61
C LEU A 270 3.62 -6.67 3.03
N TYR A 271 2.40 -6.45 3.50
CA TYR A 271 1.58 -5.29 3.11
C TYR A 271 2.34 -3.99 3.37
N MET A 272 2.83 -3.80 4.60
CA MET A 272 3.51 -2.57 5.00
C MET A 272 4.79 -2.33 4.18
N ASP A 273 5.60 -3.38 3.99
CA ASP A 273 6.84 -3.33 3.22
C ASP A 273 6.60 -2.99 1.75
N VAL A 274 5.62 -3.63 1.11
CA VAL A 274 5.27 -3.37 -0.30
C VAL A 274 4.77 -1.94 -0.47
N ILE A 275 3.85 -1.49 0.38
CA ILE A 275 3.28 -0.14 0.29
C ILE A 275 4.36 0.93 0.53
N ALA A 276 5.24 0.74 1.52
CA ALA A 276 6.35 1.65 1.77
C ALA A 276 7.32 1.75 0.57
N ARG A 277 7.57 0.63 -0.12
CA ARG A 277 8.47 0.62 -1.30
C ARG A 277 7.87 1.28 -2.54
N LEU A 278 6.54 1.40 -2.64
CA LEU A 278 5.90 2.09 -3.76
C LEU A 278 6.25 3.59 -3.78
N THR A 279 6.45 4.21 -2.62
CA THR A 279 6.75 5.64 -2.44
C THR A 279 8.22 5.91 -2.16
N SER A 280 8.93 5.00 -1.48
CA SER A 280 10.34 5.19 -1.07
C SER A 280 11.34 5.19 -2.23
N LEU A 281 12.40 6.00 -2.11
CA LEU A 281 13.61 5.94 -2.94
C LEU A 281 14.72 5.06 -2.34
N ASP A 282 14.65 4.73 -1.05
CA ASP A 282 15.67 3.91 -0.40
C ASP A 282 15.62 2.48 -0.96
N GLU A 283 16.77 2.00 -1.44
CA GLU A 283 16.92 0.59 -1.77
C GLU A 283 17.07 -0.13 -0.44
N GLY A 284 15.97 -0.70 0.06
CA GLY A 284 16.08 -1.66 1.16
C GLY A 284 17.06 -2.77 0.79
N ASP A 285 17.70 -3.39 1.80
CA ASP A 285 18.75 -4.40 1.59
C ASP A 285 18.41 -5.33 0.42
N LYS A 286 19.36 -5.42 -0.54
CA LYS A 286 19.25 -6.18 -1.80
C LYS A 286 18.89 -7.66 -1.61
N GLU A 287 19.01 -8.15 -0.38
CA GLU A 287 18.37 -9.39 0.02
C GLU A 287 16.88 -9.15 0.24
N GLU A 288 16.08 -9.40 -0.80
CA GLU A 288 14.69 -9.80 -0.59
C GLU A 288 14.65 -10.93 0.45
N LEU A 289 13.52 -11.13 1.13
CA LEU A 289 13.34 -12.29 2.03
C LEU A 289 13.40 -13.64 1.29
N GLY A 290 13.93 -13.66 0.06
CA GLY A 290 14.44 -14.82 -0.65
C GLY A 290 13.35 -15.84 -0.80
N GLY A 291 12.21 -15.43 -1.38
CA GLY A 291 11.17 -16.33 -1.85
C GLY A 291 10.82 -17.45 -0.87
N VAL A 292 10.89 -17.27 0.45
CA VAL A 292 10.40 -18.27 1.40
C VAL A 292 8.88 -18.11 1.38
N PRO A 293 8.15 -18.90 0.58
CA PRO A 293 6.72 -18.75 0.52
C PRO A 293 6.26 -19.28 1.87
N PHE A 294 5.63 -18.44 2.69
CA PHE A 294 4.77 -19.01 3.72
C PHE A 294 3.80 -19.92 2.95
N PRO A 295 3.76 -21.24 3.21
CA PRO A 295 3.05 -22.16 2.34
C PRO A 295 1.58 -21.78 2.30
N LEU A 296 1.17 -21.13 1.21
CA LEU A 296 -0.23 -20.94 0.89
C LEU A 296 -0.84 -22.33 0.68
N PRO A 297 -2.05 -22.60 1.20
CA PRO A 297 -2.75 -23.84 0.91
C PRO A 297 -2.87 -23.97 -0.61
N THR A 298 -2.11 -24.90 -1.20
CA THR A 298 -1.99 -25.03 -2.66
C THR A 298 -3.23 -25.67 -3.30
N ASN A 299 -4.13 -26.23 -2.47
CA ASN A 299 -5.42 -26.78 -2.85
C ASN A 299 -6.37 -26.66 -1.64
N GLY A 300 -7.14 -25.57 -1.57
CA GLY A 300 -8.07 -25.33 -0.46
C GLY A 300 -8.95 -24.10 -0.67
N ILE A 301 -9.95 -23.93 0.20
CA ILE A 301 -10.73 -22.69 0.27
C ILE A 301 -9.83 -21.60 0.87
N HIS A 302 -9.71 -20.47 0.18
CA HIS A 302 -8.89 -19.34 0.62
C HIS A 302 -9.68 -18.44 1.58
N ASP A 303 -9.01 -17.87 2.57
CA ASP A 303 -9.60 -16.80 3.37
C ASP A 303 -9.30 -15.43 2.76
N VAL A 304 -10.24 -14.51 2.87
CA VAL A 304 -9.97 -13.09 2.60
C VAL A 304 -8.93 -12.60 3.61
N ASP A 305 -7.83 -12.04 3.12
CA ASP A 305 -6.78 -11.50 3.97
C ASP A 305 -7.25 -10.21 4.67
N PRO A 306 -6.95 -10.01 5.98
CA PRO A 306 -7.34 -8.83 6.72
C PRO A 306 -6.85 -7.48 6.16
N LEU A 307 -5.71 -7.42 5.47
CA LEU A 307 -5.12 -6.17 4.94
C LEU A 307 -4.98 -6.17 3.42
N MET A 308 -4.90 -7.33 2.78
CA MET A 308 -4.74 -7.45 1.33
C MET A 308 -6.02 -7.92 0.64
N GLY A 309 -7.07 -8.27 1.39
CA GLY A 309 -8.32 -8.79 0.84
C GLY A 309 -8.08 -10.04 -0.01
N CYS A 310 -8.65 -10.06 -1.22
CA CYS A 310 -8.43 -11.14 -2.18
C CYS A 310 -7.10 -11.01 -2.95
N ALA A 311 -6.36 -9.90 -2.80
CA ALA A 311 -5.14 -9.62 -3.55
C ALA A 311 -3.86 -10.18 -2.92
N ALA A 312 -3.94 -10.98 -1.85
CA ALA A 312 -2.75 -11.41 -1.10
C ALA A 312 -1.63 -12.03 -1.97
N THR A 313 -1.98 -12.80 -3.01
CA THR A 313 -1.01 -13.40 -3.94
C THR A 313 -0.46 -12.43 -4.99
N LEU A 314 -1.09 -11.26 -5.17
CA LEU A 314 -0.64 -10.19 -6.05
C LEU A 314 0.46 -9.34 -5.40
N PHE A 315 0.41 -9.14 -4.07
CA PHE A 315 1.35 -8.27 -3.35
C PHE A 315 2.83 -8.61 -3.56
N PRO A 316 3.26 -9.88 -3.62
CA PRO A 316 4.64 -10.22 -4.00
C PRO A 316 5.05 -9.69 -5.38
N LEU A 317 4.13 -9.69 -6.37
CA LEU A 317 4.38 -9.11 -7.69
C LEU A 317 4.44 -7.57 -7.62
N ILE A 318 3.56 -6.94 -6.83
CA ILE A 318 3.59 -5.49 -6.58
C ILE A 318 4.94 -5.09 -5.96
N GLY A 319 5.43 -5.87 -5.00
CA GLY A 319 6.75 -5.67 -4.40
C GLY A 319 7.88 -5.75 -5.42
N GLN A 320 7.84 -6.69 -6.37
CA GLN A 320 8.85 -6.77 -7.43
C GLN A 320 8.78 -5.58 -8.40
N VAL A 321 7.56 -5.11 -8.72
CA VAL A 321 7.36 -3.88 -9.50
C VAL A 321 7.93 -2.67 -8.76
N ALA A 322 7.65 -2.51 -7.46
CA ALA A 322 8.21 -1.43 -6.66
C ALA A 322 9.76 -1.41 -6.71
N ASN A 323 10.41 -2.58 -6.55
CA ASN A 323 11.88 -2.71 -6.65
C ASN A 323 12.42 -2.34 -8.04
N LEU A 324 11.71 -2.70 -9.10
CA LEU A 324 12.06 -2.30 -10.46
C LEU A 324 11.95 -0.77 -10.62
N ILE A 325 10.85 -0.18 -10.17
CA ILE A 325 10.59 1.26 -10.29
C ILE A 325 11.58 2.08 -9.49
N GLN A 326 12.00 1.63 -8.30
CA GLN A 326 13.08 2.27 -7.54
C GLN A 326 14.38 2.36 -8.35
N ARG A 327 14.76 1.29 -9.06
CA ARG A 327 15.93 1.29 -9.96
C ARG A 327 15.73 2.21 -11.17
N VAL A 328 14.52 2.23 -11.73
CA VAL A 328 14.13 3.15 -12.83
C VAL A 328 14.34 4.59 -12.38
N ARG A 329 13.81 4.99 -11.22
CA ARG A 329 13.87 6.37 -10.68
C ARG A 329 15.31 6.85 -10.42
N LYS A 330 16.25 5.93 -10.16
CA LYS A 330 17.69 6.24 -9.96
C LYS A 330 18.51 6.23 -11.26
N SER A 331 17.96 5.72 -12.35
CA SER A 331 18.65 5.60 -13.63
C SER A 331 18.23 6.72 -14.57
N GLU A 332 19.14 7.22 -15.41
CA GLU A 332 18.79 8.24 -16.41
C GLU A 332 17.86 7.70 -17.52
N LYS A 333 18.02 6.41 -17.87
CA LYS A 333 17.24 5.74 -18.90
C LYS A 333 16.96 4.28 -18.54
N ASN A 334 15.95 3.68 -19.15
CA ASN A 334 15.67 2.26 -19.00
C ASN A 334 16.66 1.44 -19.84
N SER A 335 17.41 0.55 -19.17
CA SER A 335 18.28 -0.40 -19.86
C SER A 335 17.46 -1.58 -20.40
N PHE A 336 18.01 -2.34 -21.35
CA PHE A 336 17.35 -3.55 -21.85
C PHE A 336 17.05 -4.58 -20.75
N VAL A 337 17.84 -4.60 -19.68
CA VAL A 337 17.59 -5.46 -18.50
C VAL A 337 16.33 -5.00 -17.76
N ILE A 338 16.18 -3.68 -17.52
CA ILE A 338 14.98 -3.10 -16.92
C ILE A 338 13.76 -3.40 -17.79
N ILE A 339 13.86 -3.20 -19.11
CA ILE A 339 12.75 -3.40 -20.06
C ILE A 339 12.33 -4.89 -20.10
N SER A 340 13.28 -5.82 -20.16
CA SER A 340 12.97 -7.26 -20.15
C SER A 340 12.28 -7.67 -18.85
N GLN A 341 12.80 -7.21 -17.71
CA GLN A 341 12.21 -7.52 -16.40
C GLN A 341 10.83 -6.89 -16.23
N ALA A 342 10.62 -5.66 -16.72
CA ALA A 342 9.30 -5.02 -16.74
C ALA A 342 8.29 -5.84 -17.52
N ARG A 343 8.69 -6.34 -18.70
CA ARG A 343 7.84 -7.19 -19.54
C ARG A 343 7.49 -8.52 -18.86
N GLU A 344 8.44 -9.16 -18.19
CA GLU A 344 8.20 -10.39 -17.43
C GLU A 344 7.21 -10.16 -16.28
N LEU A 345 7.39 -9.08 -15.51
CA LEU A 345 6.47 -8.69 -14.44
C LEU A 345 5.08 -8.36 -14.98
N LYS A 346 5.00 -7.61 -16.09
CA LYS A 346 3.73 -7.31 -16.75
C LYS A 346 3.00 -8.60 -17.14
N ASN A 347 3.68 -9.53 -17.79
CA ASN A 347 3.09 -10.82 -18.18
C ASN A 347 2.60 -11.62 -16.96
N ALA A 348 3.37 -11.63 -15.87
CA ALA A 348 2.97 -12.31 -14.63
C ALA A 348 1.73 -11.67 -13.99
N ILE A 349 1.61 -10.34 -14.02
CA ILE A 349 0.44 -9.61 -13.50
C ILE A 349 -0.77 -9.75 -14.44
N ASP A 350 -0.54 -9.81 -15.76
CA ASP A 350 -1.60 -10.05 -16.75
C ASP A 350 -2.16 -11.46 -16.62
N GLN A 351 -1.32 -12.46 -16.28
CA GLN A 351 -1.74 -13.85 -16.04
C GLN A 351 -2.19 -14.12 -14.60
N TRP A 352 -2.01 -13.16 -13.70
CA TRP A 352 -2.47 -13.31 -12.32
C TRP A 352 -3.99 -13.41 -12.29
N ASP A 353 -4.47 -14.44 -11.62
CA ASP A 353 -5.88 -14.68 -11.42
C ASP A 353 -6.16 -15.00 -9.95
N LEU A 354 -7.41 -14.78 -9.56
CA LEU A 354 -7.86 -15.02 -8.20
C LEU A 354 -8.05 -16.52 -7.95
N PRO A 355 -7.82 -16.98 -6.71
CA PRO A 355 -8.28 -18.30 -6.29
C PRO A 355 -9.78 -18.50 -6.53
N THR A 356 -10.17 -19.71 -6.92
CA THR A 356 -11.55 -20.03 -7.33
C THR A 356 -12.55 -20.06 -6.18
N HIS A 357 -12.09 -20.27 -4.94
CA HIS A 357 -12.95 -20.42 -3.78
C HIS A 357 -12.44 -19.61 -2.60
N PHE A 358 -13.29 -18.70 -2.10
CA PHE A 358 -13.04 -17.94 -0.88
C PHE A 358 -14.10 -18.24 0.19
N ASN A 359 -13.69 -18.26 1.45
CA ASN A 359 -14.60 -18.18 2.58
C ASN A 359 -15.09 -16.72 2.69
N PRO A 360 -16.40 -16.46 2.60
CA PRO A 360 -16.92 -15.11 2.76
C PRO A 360 -16.68 -14.61 4.20
N PRO A 361 -16.38 -13.32 4.39
CA PRO A 361 -16.33 -12.72 5.72
C PRO A 361 -17.70 -12.80 6.42
N ASN A 362 -17.68 -12.84 7.76
CA ASN A 362 -18.90 -12.82 8.57
C ASN A 362 -19.44 -11.40 8.82
N ASP A 363 -18.63 -10.35 8.67
CA ASP A 363 -19.09 -8.95 8.75
C ASP A 363 -20.04 -8.61 7.59
N PRO A 364 -21.28 -8.14 7.87
CA PRO A 364 -22.23 -7.70 6.86
C PRO A 364 -21.73 -6.58 5.92
N HIS A 365 -20.71 -5.82 6.33
CA HIS A 365 -20.11 -4.75 5.52
C HIS A 365 -18.81 -5.19 4.81
N SER A 366 -18.47 -6.48 4.87
CA SER A 366 -17.31 -7.08 4.24
C SER A 366 -17.75 -8.10 3.20
N GLU A 367 -18.36 -7.62 2.11
CA GLU A 367 -18.76 -8.50 1.03
C GLU A 367 -17.52 -9.04 0.28
N LEU A 368 -17.58 -10.33 -0.08
CA LEU A 368 -16.51 -10.95 -0.86
C LEU A 368 -16.32 -10.24 -2.21
N GLN A 369 -17.42 -9.84 -2.86
CA GLN A 369 -17.36 -9.14 -4.14
C GLN A 369 -16.57 -7.84 -4.05
N ASP A 370 -16.78 -7.04 -2.99
CA ASP A 370 -16.00 -5.81 -2.78
C ASP A 370 -14.50 -6.09 -2.70
N SER A 371 -14.11 -7.19 -2.05
CA SER A 371 -12.70 -7.61 -1.94
C SER A 371 -12.12 -8.06 -3.29
N ILE A 372 -12.93 -8.70 -4.13
CA ILE A 372 -12.57 -9.08 -5.51
C ILE A 372 -12.37 -7.83 -6.37
N GLN A 373 -13.33 -6.90 -6.35
CA GLN A 373 -13.23 -5.65 -7.11
C GLN A 373 -12.01 -4.83 -6.68
N THR A 374 -11.76 -4.76 -5.36
CA THR A 374 -10.57 -4.11 -4.81
C THR A 374 -9.29 -4.78 -5.31
N ALA A 375 -9.24 -6.11 -5.39
CA ALA A 375 -8.07 -6.82 -5.88
C ALA A 375 -7.76 -6.52 -7.36
N TYR A 376 -8.79 -6.44 -8.21
CA TYR A 376 -8.61 -6.00 -9.60
C TYR A 376 -8.21 -4.53 -9.70
N ALA A 377 -8.71 -3.65 -8.83
CA ALA A 377 -8.24 -2.26 -8.77
C ALA A 377 -6.73 -2.18 -8.46
N TYR A 378 -6.23 -2.99 -7.52
CA TYR A 378 -4.79 -3.12 -7.26
C TYR A 378 -4.00 -3.58 -8.49
N ARG A 379 -4.52 -4.58 -9.23
CA ARG A 379 -3.90 -5.08 -10.47
C ARG A 379 -3.75 -3.98 -11.52
N TRP A 380 -4.81 -3.22 -11.78
CA TRP A 380 -4.75 -2.11 -12.74
C TRP A 380 -3.85 -0.97 -12.27
N ALA A 381 -3.89 -0.63 -10.98
CA ALA A 381 -3.05 0.42 -10.41
C ALA A 381 -1.55 0.09 -10.49
N VAL A 382 -1.15 -1.17 -10.25
CA VAL A 382 0.25 -1.56 -10.37
C VAL A 382 0.72 -1.60 -11.83
N LEU A 383 -0.17 -1.99 -12.76
CA LEU A 383 0.12 -1.91 -14.20
C LEU A 383 0.28 -0.46 -14.67
N LEU A 384 -0.57 0.46 -14.18
CA LEU A 384 -0.43 1.90 -14.40
C LEU A 384 0.95 2.38 -13.96
N TYR A 385 1.36 2.03 -12.74
CA TYR A 385 2.65 2.47 -12.21
C TYR A 385 3.84 1.88 -12.97
N LEU A 386 3.73 0.62 -13.41
CA LEU A 386 4.74 -0.03 -14.24
C LEU A 386 4.87 0.64 -15.62
N HIS A 387 3.74 0.99 -16.25
CA HIS A 387 3.69 1.70 -17.53
C HIS A 387 4.33 3.09 -17.43
N GLN A 388 4.01 3.85 -16.37
CA GLN A 388 4.61 5.16 -16.10
C GLN A 388 6.12 5.09 -15.85
N ALA A 389 6.65 3.92 -15.45
CA ALA A 389 8.07 3.71 -15.21
C ALA A 389 8.83 3.23 -16.43
N VAL A 390 8.21 2.36 -17.23
CA VAL A 390 8.83 1.72 -18.40
C VAL A 390 7.87 1.81 -19.60
N PRO A 391 7.66 3.00 -20.16
CA PRO A 391 6.73 3.21 -21.28
C PRO A 391 7.15 2.47 -22.55
N GLU A 392 8.37 1.94 -22.61
CA GLU A 392 8.89 1.17 -23.76
C GLU A 392 8.21 -0.20 -23.93
N ILE A 393 7.54 -0.73 -22.90
CA ILE A 393 6.81 -2.00 -23.00
C ILE A 393 5.43 -1.77 -23.63
N PRO A 394 4.93 -2.66 -24.50
CA PRO A 394 3.56 -2.58 -25.00
C PRO A 394 2.55 -2.66 -23.85
N SER A 395 1.72 -1.63 -23.73
CA SER A 395 0.76 -1.46 -22.64
C SER A 395 -0.42 -0.60 -23.11
N PRO A 396 -1.63 -0.76 -22.53
CA PRO A 396 -2.65 0.28 -22.60
C PRO A 396 -2.12 1.61 -22.06
N SER A 397 -2.77 2.70 -22.47
CA SER A 397 -2.37 4.05 -22.06
C SER A 397 -2.55 4.29 -20.55
N SER A 398 -1.84 5.29 -20.01
CA SER A 398 -2.04 5.69 -18.60
C SER A 398 -3.50 6.01 -18.28
N ALA A 399 -4.22 6.67 -19.21
CA ALA A 399 -5.64 6.99 -19.06
C ALA A 399 -6.51 5.73 -18.98
N GLU A 400 -6.28 4.74 -19.85
CA GLU A 400 -7.05 3.48 -19.84
C GLU A 400 -6.80 2.65 -18.58
N LEU A 401 -5.55 2.57 -18.11
CA LEU A 401 -5.21 1.85 -16.88
C LEU A 401 -5.82 2.51 -15.64
N ALA A 402 -5.81 3.85 -15.59
CA ALA A 402 -6.43 4.61 -14.52
C ALA A 402 -7.96 4.51 -14.52
N ASP A 403 -8.58 4.59 -15.71
CA ASP A 403 -10.03 4.40 -15.90
C ASP A 403 -10.48 3.01 -15.44
N ASN A 404 -9.76 1.95 -15.82
CA ASN A 404 -10.05 0.61 -15.31
C ASN A 404 -9.92 0.53 -13.78
N THR A 405 -8.88 1.13 -13.21
CA THR A 405 -8.71 1.18 -11.74
C THR A 405 -9.92 1.83 -11.06
N LEU A 406 -10.36 3.01 -11.53
CA LEU A 406 -11.51 3.70 -10.94
C LEU A 406 -12.83 2.97 -11.19
N LYS A 407 -13.03 2.33 -12.34
CA LYS A 407 -14.24 1.53 -12.60
C LYS A 407 -14.43 0.44 -11.56
N PHE A 408 -13.36 -0.29 -11.21
CA PHE A 408 -13.45 -1.29 -10.14
C PHE A 408 -13.74 -0.64 -8.78
N LEU A 409 -13.04 0.43 -8.41
CA LEU A 409 -13.30 1.12 -7.13
C LEU A 409 -14.72 1.73 -7.06
N ALA A 410 -15.26 2.22 -8.17
CA ALA A 410 -16.58 2.84 -8.24
C ALA A 410 -17.72 1.84 -7.98
N THR A 411 -17.49 0.56 -8.26
CA THR A 411 -18.46 -0.51 -7.94
C THR A 411 -18.49 -0.89 -6.45
N VAL A 412 -17.49 -0.45 -5.67
CA VAL A 412 -17.41 -0.76 -4.24
C VAL A 412 -18.10 0.35 -3.42
N PRO A 413 -19.13 0.02 -2.62
CA PRO A 413 -19.84 0.98 -1.78
C PRO A 413 -18.92 1.65 -0.76
N LEU A 414 -19.19 2.92 -0.43
CA LEU A 414 -18.44 3.67 0.60
C LEU A 414 -18.60 3.09 2.02
N THR A 415 -19.66 2.31 2.25
CA THR A 415 -19.90 1.57 3.50
C THR A 415 -19.01 0.33 3.62
N SER A 416 -18.49 -0.19 2.50
CA SER A 416 -17.66 -1.40 2.46
C SER A 416 -16.39 -1.26 3.29
N ARG A 417 -15.99 -2.32 3.99
CA ARG A 417 -14.75 -2.36 4.78
C ARG A 417 -13.48 -2.31 3.94
N THR A 418 -13.53 -2.66 2.67
CA THR A 418 -12.33 -2.62 1.80
C THR A 418 -11.86 -1.19 1.52
N ASN A 419 -12.67 -0.16 1.81
CA ASN A 419 -12.26 1.24 1.68
C ASN A 419 -11.00 1.58 2.48
N ILE A 420 -10.70 0.86 3.55
CA ILE A 420 -9.49 1.08 4.34
C ILE A 420 -8.21 0.73 3.56
N VAL A 421 -8.31 -0.07 2.49
CA VAL A 421 -7.18 -0.48 1.64
C VAL A 421 -7.25 0.13 0.24
N HIS A 422 -8.11 1.11 0.00
CA HIS A 422 -8.23 1.75 -1.32
C HIS A 422 -7.19 2.84 -1.58
N ILE A 423 -6.38 3.23 -0.58
CA ILE A 423 -5.54 4.44 -0.66
C ILE A 423 -4.59 4.38 -1.85
N PHE A 424 -3.77 3.33 -2.00
CA PHE A 424 -2.84 3.22 -3.12
C PHE A 424 -3.53 3.20 -4.49
N PRO A 425 -4.48 2.27 -4.79
CA PRO A 425 -5.07 2.22 -6.13
C PRO A 425 -5.84 3.49 -6.48
N LEU A 426 -6.54 4.09 -5.51
CA LEU A 426 -7.22 5.37 -5.72
C LEU A 426 -6.21 6.49 -6.00
N PHE A 427 -5.13 6.57 -5.23
CA PHE A 427 -4.09 7.61 -5.36
C PHE A 427 -3.40 7.56 -6.72
N ALA A 428 -2.95 6.37 -7.14
CA ALA A 428 -2.28 6.19 -8.42
C ALA A 428 -3.19 6.59 -9.60
N ALA A 429 -4.45 6.15 -9.59
CA ALA A 429 -5.40 6.46 -10.66
C ALA A 429 -5.86 7.93 -10.65
N SER A 430 -6.08 8.53 -9.47
CA SER A 430 -6.58 9.91 -9.33
C SER A 430 -5.74 10.93 -10.10
N CYS A 431 -4.43 10.69 -10.19
CA CYS A 431 -3.48 11.58 -10.86
C CYS A 431 -3.69 11.71 -12.38
N GLU A 432 -4.41 10.78 -13.01
CA GLU A 432 -4.57 10.69 -14.46
C GLU A 432 -5.83 11.38 -15.02
N PHE A 433 -6.72 11.89 -14.16
CA PHE A 433 -7.99 12.47 -14.59
C PHE A 433 -7.90 13.98 -14.83
N GLU A 434 -8.52 14.44 -15.92
CA GLU A 434 -8.49 15.83 -16.36
C GLU A 434 -9.82 16.56 -16.23
N ASN A 435 -10.94 15.86 -16.43
CA ASN A 435 -12.25 16.50 -16.44
C ASN A 435 -12.75 16.76 -15.01
N GLU A 436 -13.46 17.87 -14.84
CA GLU A 436 -13.92 18.35 -13.52
C GLU A 436 -14.96 17.42 -12.86
N GLU A 437 -15.75 16.69 -13.66
CA GLU A 437 -16.75 15.76 -13.15
C GLU A 437 -16.09 14.57 -12.43
N ASP A 438 -15.14 13.91 -13.10
CA ASP A 438 -14.38 12.79 -12.54
C ASP A 438 -13.53 13.26 -11.36
N ARG A 439 -12.87 14.43 -11.46
CA ARG A 439 -12.12 15.02 -10.35
C ARG A 439 -13.00 15.30 -9.14
N GLY A 440 -14.22 15.79 -9.36
CA GLY A 440 -15.22 15.99 -8.31
C GLY A 440 -15.59 14.67 -7.62
N TRP A 441 -15.90 13.63 -8.40
CA TRP A 441 -16.21 12.30 -7.87
C TRP A 441 -15.05 11.69 -7.07
N ILE A 442 -13.82 11.83 -7.57
CA ILE A 442 -12.59 11.39 -6.90
C ILE A 442 -12.43 12.10 -5.55
N MET A 443 -12.61 13.42 -5.52
CA MET A 443 -12.46 14.22 -4.31
C MET A 443 -13.56 13.90 -3.28
N ASP A 444 -14.80 13.68 -3.71
CA ASP A 444 -15.88 13.22 -2.83
C ASP A 444 -15.54 11.87 -2.20
N ARG A 445 -14.96 10.94 -2.97
CA ARG A 445 -14.53 9.63 -2.46
C ARG A 445 -13.40 9.77 -1.42
N TRP A 446 -12.38 10.60 -1.69
CA TRP A 446 -11.32 10.89 -0.72
C TRP A 446 -11.87 11.52 0.57
N GLN A 447 -12.78 12.49 0.45
CA GLN A 447 -13.42 13.13 1.59
C GLN A 447 -14.18 12.14 2.47
N MET A 448 -14.85 11.17 1.86
CA MET A 448 -15.52 10.09 2.59
C MET A 448 -14.52 9.16 3.30
N MET A 449 -13.39 8.85 2.65
CA MET A 449 -12.32 8.06 3.28
C MET A 449 -11.65 8.81 4.45
N GLN A 450 -11.37 10.12 4.31
CA GLN A 450 -10.84 10.98 5.39
C GLN A 450 -11.75 10.92 6.63
N ASN A 451 -13.05 11.09 6.43
CA ASN A 451 -14.03 11.09 7.52
C ASN A 451 -14.14 9.73 8.24
N ARG A 452 -13.93 8.64 7.50
CA ARG A 452 -14.02 7.27 8.02
C ARG A 452 -12.76 6.83 8.75
N LEU A 453 -11.60 7.04 8.14
CA LEU A 453 -10.32 6.55 8.65
C LEU A 453 -9.73 7.48 9.70
N LYS A 454 -9.97 8.79 9.59
CA LYS A 454 -9.51 9.82 10.54
C LYS A 454 -7.99 9.80 10.82
N ILE A 455 -7.22 9.24 9.91
CA ILE A 455 -5.75 9.27 9.92
C ILE A 455 -5.26 10.47 9.10
N GLY A 456 -4.26 11.20 9.59
CA GLY A 456 -3.74 12.40 8.93
C GLY A 456 -3.03 12.16 7.58
N ASN A 457 -2.82 10.89 7.22
CA ASN A 457 -2.15 10.47 6.00
C ASN A 457 -2.94 10.74 4.73
N ILE A 458 -4.27 10.70 4.81
CA ILE A 458 -5.12 10.86 3.64
C ILE A 458 -5.09 12.31 3.15
N ASP A 459 -4.95 13.27 4.06
CA ASP A 459 -4.83 14.69 3.73
C ASP A 459 -3.63 14.92 2.78
N ARG A 460 -2.51 14.25 3.06
CA ARG A 460 -1.30 14.31 2.23
C ARG A 460 -1.52 13.72 0.82
N CYS A 461 -2.34 12.67 0.69
CA CYS A 461 -2.70 12.12 -0.63
C CYS A 461 -3.41 13.18 -1.48
N VAL A 462 -4.41 13.83 -0.88
CA VAL A 462 -5.25 14.84 -1.55
C VAL A 462 -4.40 16.04 -1.98
N ASP A 463 -3.48 16.50 -1.12
CA ASP A 463 -2.55 17.59 -1.45
C ASP A 463 -1.69 17.25 -2.67
N VAL A 464 -1.10 16.04 -2.72
CA VAL A 464 -0.27 15.61 -3.86
C VAL A 464 -1.10 15.49 -5.14
N ILE A 465 -2.31 14.93 -5.06
CA ILE A 465 -3.21 14.82 -6.22
C ILE A 465 -3.54 16.20 -6.78
N GLY A 466 -3.92 17.15 -5.91
CA GLY A 466 -4.23 18.51 -6.31
C GLY A 466 -3.03 19.22 -6.98
N GLU A 467 -1.83 19.01 -6.45
CA GLU A 467 -0.61 19.56 -7.05
C GLU A 467 -0.27 18.92 -8.41
N VAL A 468 -0.46 17.59 -8.56
CA VAL A 468 -0.29 16.91 -9.87
C VAL A 468 -1.23 17.51 -10.91
N TRP A 469 -2.52 17.65 -10.57
CA TRP A 469 -3.51 18.27 -11.46
C TRP A 469 -3.10 19.68 -11.84
N ARG A 470 -2.73 20.51 -10.86
CA ARG A 470 -2.28 21.90 -11.10
C ARG A 470 -1.08 21.97 -12.05
N ARG A 471 -0.07 21.10 -11.88
CA ARG A 471 1.12 21.05 -12.75
C ARG A 471 0.74 20.64 -14.18
N ARG A 472 -0.06 19.58 -14.32
CA ARG A 472 -0.50 19.07 -15.62
C ARG A 472 -1.40 20.09 -16.36
N ASP A 473 -2.33 20.73 -15.66
CA ASP A 473 -3.21 21.78 -16.23
C ASP A 473 -2.39 22.98 -16.72
N SER A 474 -1.40 23.41 -15.93
CA SER A 474 -0.49 24.50 -16.32
C SER A 474 0.31 24.17 -17.58
N ALA A 475 0.85 22.95 -17.66
CA ALA A 475 1.60 22.48 -18.82
C ALA A 475 0.73 22.37 -20.08
N ARG A 476 -0.52 21.90 -19.95
CA ARG A 476 -1.50 21.87 -21.04
C ARG A 476 -1.87 23.28 -21.53
N ALA A 477 -2.13 24.21 -20.61
CA ALA A 477 -2.43 25.60 -20.95
C ALA A 477 -1.27 26.26 -21.70
N GLU A 478 -0.02 26.01 -21.30
CA GLU A 478 1.16 26.52 -22.00
C GLU A 478 1.28 25.95 -23.42
N ARG A 479 1.12 24.64 -23.60
CA ARG A 479 1.13 24.00 -24.93
C ARG A 479 0.04 24.59 -25.84
N GLY A 480 -1.16 24.84 -25.31
CA GLY A 480 -2.25 25.49 -26.04
C GLY A 480 -1.93 26.93 -26.47
N ARG A 481 -1.23 27.70 -25.63
CA ARG A 481 -0.76 29.06 -25.98
C ARG A 481 0.29 29.02 -27.10
N THR A 482 1.27 28.14 -27.02
CA THR A 482 2.31 28.02 -28.06
C THR A 482 1.71 27.62 -29.42
N MET A 483 0.78 26.66 -29.44
CA MET A 483 0.12 26.23 -30.68
C MET A 483 -0.79 27.31 -31.30
N SER A 484 -1.40 28.17 -30.48
CA SER A 484 -2.24 29.27 -30.99
C SER A 484 -1.41 30.44 -31.55
N LEU A 485 -0.21 30.69 -31.00
CA LEU A 485 0.76 31.64 -31.53
C LEU A 485 1.32 31.20 -32.90
N ASP A 486 1.71 29.92 -33.04
CA ASP A 486 2.19 29.35 -34.32
C ASP A 486 1.13 29.40 -35.42
N ARG A 487 -0.16 29.24 -35.06
CA ARG A 487 -1.27 29.33 -36.00
C ARG A 487 -1.61 30.78 -36.38
N GLY A 488 -1.23 31.77 -35.56
CA GLY A 488 -1.41 33.19 -35.82
C GLY A 488 -0.32 33.82 -36.72
N GLU A 489 0.86 33.20 -36.82
CA GLU A 489 1.97 33.65 -37.68
C GLU A 489 1.98 33.01 -39.07
N ALA A 490 1.07 32.08 -39.36
CA ALA A 490 0.86 31.57 -40.71
C ALA A 490 0.25 32.65 -41.62
N LEU A 491 1.11 33.47 -42.23
CA LEU A 491 0.76 34.38 -43.32
C LEU A 491 -0.06 33.63 -44.40
N PRO A 492 -1.07 34.28 -45.02
CA PRO A 492 -1.82 33.65 -46.10
C PRO A 492 -0.88 33.46 -47.30
N VAL A 493 -0.36 32.25 -47.46
CA VAL A 493 0.33 31.85 -48.68
C VAL A 493 -0.71 31.91 -49.80
N SER A 494 -0.61 32.98 -50.59
CA SER A 494 -1.38 33.17 -51.81
C SER A 494 -1.02 32.04 -52.77
N ARG A 495 -1.94 31.08 -52.94
CA ARG A 495 -1.81 30.06 -53.99
C ARG A 495 -1.86 30.77 -55.36
N PRO A 496 -0.86 30.60 -56.24
CA PRO A 496 -1.02 31.02 -57.62
C PRO A 496 -2.03 30.09 -58.30
N ALA A 497 -2.96 30.69 -59.03
CA ALA A 497 -3.91 29.99 -59.87
C ALA A 497 -3.15 29.32 -61.03
N THR A 498 -3.16 27.99 -61.07
CA THR A 498 -2.93 27.24 -62.30
C THR A 498 -4.20 26.46 -62.63
N GLN A 499 -4.85 26.97 -63.66
CA GLN A 499 -5.98 26.44 -64.39
C GLN A 499 -5.56 25.14 -65.10
N ASN A 500 -6.33 24.07 -64.87
CA ASN A 500 -6.55 22.86 -65.69
C ASN A 500 -7.26 21.88 -64.73
N GLY A 501 -8.58 21.75 -64.69
CA GLY A 501 -9.45 21.47 -65.83
C GLY A 501 -9.43 19.97 -66.10
N LEU A 502 -10.26 19.21 -65.37
CA LEU A 502 -11.02 18.02 -65.81
C LEU A 502 -11.79 17.44 -64.61
N CYS A 503 -13.11 17.64 -64.61
CA CYS A 503 -14.08 16.91 -63.79
C CYS A 503 -14.81 15.90 -64.68
N LEU A 504 -14.94 14.66 -64.18
CA LEU A 504 -16.01 13.68 -64.45
C LEU A 504 -15.66 12.41 -63.66
N GLU A 505 -16.52 11.63 -63.00
CA GLU A 505 -17.85 11.72 -62.40
C GLU A 505 -17.95 10.46 -61.48
N ASP A 506 -18.66 10.59 -60.36
CA ASP A 506 -19.48 9.60 -59.63
C ASP A 506 -19.31 8.08 -59.88
N ILE A 507 -18.97 7.30 -58.83
CA ILE A 507 -19.69 6.06 -58.39
C ILE A 507 -19.37 5.78 -56.88
N PRO A 508 -20.14 4.99 -56.10
CA PRO A 508 -21.09 5.46 -55.10
C PRO A 508 -20.74 5.09 -53.63
N ALA A 509 -21.44 5.73 -52.71
CA ALA A 509 -21.37 5.46 -51.27
C ALA A 509 -21.97 4.08 -50.89
N THR A 510 -21.12 3.05 -50.76
CA THR A 510 -21.46 1.82 -50.02
C THR A 510 -20.22 1.17 -49.40
N LEU A 511 -19.87 1.56 -48.17
CA LEU A 511 -19.31 0.64 -47.15
C LEU A 511 -19.38 1.31 -45.76
N MET A 512 -20.61 1.45 -45.24
CA MET A 512 -20.82 1.46 -43.79
C MET A 512 -20.52 0.04 -43.30
N GLY A 513 -19.63 -0.10 -42.32
CA GLY A 513 -19.45 -1.36 -41.59
C GLY A 513 -18.03 -1.90 -41.65
N THR A 514 -17.18 -1.38 -40.77
CA THR A 514 -16.37 -2.12 -39.78
C THR A 514 -15.22 -1.22 -39.38
N ARG A 515 -15.32 -0.61 -38.19
CA ARG A 515 -14.13 -0.15 -37.47
C ARG A 515 -13.35 -1.43 -37.17
N VAL A 516 -12.36 -1.74 -37.99
CA VAL A 516 -11.30 -2.67 -37.62
C VAL A 516 -10.61 -2.01 -36.43
N VAL A 517 -10.92 -2.48 -35.22
CA VAL A 517 -10.11 -2.21 -34.04
C VAL A 517 -8.74 -2.77 -34.35
N SER A 518 -7.78 -1.87 -34.57
CA SER A 518 -6.37 -2.25 -34.66
C SER A 518 -5.95 -2.80 -33.30
N THR A 519 -5.80 -4.13 -33.21
CA THR A 519 -5.32 -4.85 -32.03
C THR A 519 -3.79 -4.81 -31.89
N PHE A 520 -3.12 -3.84 -32.53
CA PHE A 520 -1.71 -3.60 -32.28
C PHE A 520 -1.59 -2.70 -31.05
N SER A 521 -1.12 -3.28 -29.94
CA SER A 521 -0.69 -2.53 -28.74
C SER A 521 0.38 -1.53 -29.17
N THR A 522 -0.03 -0.29 -29.43
CA THR A 522 0.84 0.82 -29.78
C THR A 522 1.58 1.24 -28.53
N VAL A 523 2.91 1.33 -28.60
CA VAL A 523 3.72 1.98 -27.57
C VAL A 523 3.20 3.41 -27.44
N GLU A 524 2.62 3.76 -26.29
CA GLU A 524 2.24 5.13 -26.00
C GLU A 524 3.51 5.98 -25.94
N GLU A 525 3.54 7.10 -26.67
CA GLU A 525 4.60 8.09 -26.51
C GLU A 525 4.28 8.93 -25.25
N LEU A 526 4.52 8.33 -24.08
CA LEU A 526 4.31 8.96 -22.79
C LEU A 526 5.30 10.12 -22.59
N ASP A 527 4.78 11.29 -22.28
CA ASP A 527 5.56 12.48 -21.97
C ASP A 527 6.51 12.21 -20.79
N PHE A 528 7.80 12.53 -20.95
CA PHE A 528 8.82 12.33 -19.92
C PHE A 528 8.40 12.93 -18.57
N GLU A 529 7.76 14.11 -18.58
CA GLU A 529 7.32 14.78 -17.36
C GLU A 529 6.21 14.03 -16.60
N GLN A 530 5.50 13.12 -17.26
CA GLN A 530 4.47 12.27 -16.66
C GLN A 530 5.00 10.88 -16.22
N THR A 531 6.24 10.54 -16.59
CA THR A 531 6.89 9.31 -16.10
C THR A 531 7.24 9.42 -14.62
N VAL A 532 7.62 8.30 -14.00
CA VAL A 532 8.14 8.27 -12.61
C VAL A 532 9.43 9.10 -12.40
N ARG A 533 10.04 9.63 -13.45
CA ARG A 533 11.19 10.55 -13.38
C ARG A 533 10.79 12.02 -13.53
N GLY A 534 9.59 12.27 -14.03
CA GLY A 534 9.09 13.58 -14.39
C GLY A 534 8.45 14.34 -13.22
N ARG A 535 8.31 15.65 -13.38
CA ARG A 535 7.78 16.54 -12.34
C ARG A 535 6.26 16.59 -12.28
N HIS A 536 5.56 16.07 -13.29
CA HIS A 536 4.09 15.99 -13.35
C HIS A 536 3.56 14.63 -12.87
N HIS A 537 4.44 13.76 -12.39
CA HIS A 537 4.07 12.53 -11.70
C HIS A 537 4.04 12.75 -10.19
N TRP A 538 3.20 12.01 -9.46
CA TRP A 538 3.05 12.16 -8.01
C TRP A 538 4.36 11.92 -7.24
N VAL A 539 5.21 10.98 -7.68
CA VAL A 539 6.57 10.85 -7.12
C VAL A 539 7.41 12.12 -7.33
N GLY A 540 7.31 12.77 -8.49
CA GLY A 540 8.03 14.02 -8.77
C GLY A 540 7.54 15.19 -7.92
N VAL A 541 6.25 15.21 -7.58
CA VAL A 541 5.70 16.15 -6.59
C VAL A 541 6.29 15.87 -5.21
N MET A 542 6.25 14.61 -4.76
CA MET A 542 6.83 14.21 -3.47
C MET A 542 8.33 14.54 -3.40
N LYS A 543 9.07 14.33 -4.49
CA LYS A 543 10.48 14.71 -4.60
C LYS A 543 10.70 16.19 -4.37
N ASP A 544 9.93 17.03 -5.09
CA ASP A 544 10.04 18.49 -5.02
C ASP A 544 9.64 19.04 -3.64
N TRP A 545 8.87 18.27 -2.87
CA TRP A 545 8.47 18.63 -1.50
C TRP A 545 9.41 18.07 -0.42
N ASP A 546 10.46 17.34 -0.80
CA ASP A 546 11.37 16.60 0.09
C ASP A 546 10.67 15.48 0.90
N TRP A 547 9.64 14.86 0.30
CA TRP A 547 8.82 13.82 0.91
C TRP A 547 9.33 12.38 0.64
N GLU A 548 10.40 12.23 -0.15
CA GLU A 548 10.94 10.92 -0.61
C GLU A 548 11.99 10.26 0.30
N GLY A 549 12.23 10.75 1.52
CA GLY A 549 13.03 10.00 2.52
C GLY A 549 14.56 10.12 2.42
N LYS A 550 15.12 11.23 1.90
CA LYS A 550 16.60 11.40 1.79
C LYS A 550 17.27 12.08 2.99
N ASN A 551 16.52 12.69 3.88
CA ASN A 551 17.00 13.34 5.10
C ASN A 551 16.21 12.80 6.30
N ASP A 552 16.83 12.77 7.48
CA ASP A 552 16.29 12.30 8.77
C ASP A 552 14.98 13.02 9.22
N ASN A 553 14.45 13.92 8.41
CA ASN A 553 13.23 14.72 8.65
C ASN A 553 12.06 14.44 7.68
N ALA A 554 12.09 13.40 6.86
CA ALA A 554 11.06 13.18 5.84
C ALA A 554 9.91 12.26 6.31
N ASN A 555 8.93 12.84 7.02
CA ASN A 555 7.68 12.28 7.57
C ASN A 555 6.73 11.47 6.61
N ILE A 556 7.15 11.02 5.42
CA ILE A 556 6.20 11.00 4.27
C ILE A 556 6.29 9.78 3.33
N VAL A 557 7.08 8.76 3.68
CA VAL A 557 7.08 7.47 2.95
C VAL A 557 5.81 6.66 3.25
N TYR A 558 5.13 6.93 4.37
CA TYR A 558 4.15 6.03 4.99
C TYR A 558 2.68 6.44 4.84
N PHE A 559 2.36 7.51 4.13
CA PHE A 559 0.97 7.95 4.07
C PHE A 559 0.04 7.01 3.29
N LEU A 560 0.60 6.13 2.44
CA LEU A 560 -0.18 5.07 1.80
C LEU A 560 -0.45 3.88 2.74
N ILE A 561 0.28 3.80 3.86
CA ILE A 561 0.00 2.85 4.92
C ILE A 561 -1.11 3.42 5.80
N SER A 562 -2.21 2.68 5.87
CA SER A 562 -3.39 3.00 6.66
C SER A 562 -3.72 1.92 7.65
#